data_AF-A0A2N3EV83-F1
#
_entry.id   AF-A0A2N3EV83-F1
#
_cell.length_a   1.000
_cell.length_b   1.000
_cell.length_c   1.000
_cell.angle_alpha   90.00
_cell.angle_beta   90.00
_cell.angle_gamma   90.00
#
_symmetry.space_group_name_H-M   'P 1'
#
loop_
_entity.id
_entity.type
_entity.pdbx_description
1 polymer ?
#
loop_
_entity_poly.entity_id
_entity_poly.type
_entity_poly.pdbx_seq_one_letter_code
_entity_poly.pdbx_strand_id
1 'polypeptide(L)'
;AAPETAAETEAVTEGAEPEAEAEHTPEPEAEHTPEPKAEYTPEPKAEYTPESEAEHTPEPEAEHTPEPEAAPGPAAWTTPAPEATGPCEAGLFGKLPARGDFISRAIAQDLLRPLEDWLLPLVQATRELLGSGWEAAWRQAPPWRFWIGPDILRGDWTRSLRAHEQAGTVTGVLLPSVDRQGRLFPLVLVLADEHARLMPPPVLAAPDRRWYGACDALLLAARAGRALEAVEADLAALTAPRLPEGAAQMAGLLARRALWGQGGDAGGGDGSVWSGIRASDHHLAATGRSYWWCEGGAGQTSVISLAGLPDADTFAFMLTDAIPPAEPQTGA
;
A
#
# COMPACT_ATOMS: atom_id res chain seq x y z
N ALA A 1 58.60 -74.71 -10.70
CA ALA A 1 58.70 -73.80 -9.55
C ALA A 1 59.52 -72.61 -10.03
N ALA A 2 58.95 -71.40 -9.92
CA ALA A 2 59.46 -70.20 -10.55
C ALA A 2 60.92 -69.89 -10.19
N PRO A 3 61.72 -69.44 -11.17
CA PRO A 3 62.82 -68.52 -10.97
C PRO A 3 62.52 -67.17 -11.65
N GLU A 4 63.11 -66.07 -11.19
CA GLU A 4 63.94 -65.20 -12.05
C GLU A 4 64.34 -63.88 -11.37
N THR A 5 65.63 -63.63 -11.53
CA THR A 5 66.44 -62.45 -11.30
C THR A 5 66.14 -61.30 -12.27
N ALA A 6 66.27 -60.07 -11.75
CA ALA A 6 66.84 -58.85 -12.33
C ALA A 6 66.75 -58.56 -13.84
N ALA A 7 66.22 -57.38 -14.19
CA ALA A 7 66.62 -56.63 -15.37
C ALA A 7 66.47 -55.11 -15.15
N GLU A 8 67.46 -54.39 -15.64
CA GLU A 8 67.65 -52.93 -15.72
C GLU A 8 66.61 -52.21 -16.59
N THR A 9 66.60 -50.87 -16.48
CA THR A 9 66.36 -49.82 -17.52
C THR A 9 65.74 -48.60 -16.83
N GLU A 10 65.96 -47.33 -17.16
CA GLU A 10 66.90 -46.59 -18.00
C GLU A 10 66.78 -45.12 -17.55
N ALA A 11 67.84 -44.34 -17.76
CA ALA A 11 67.87 -42.89 -17.55
C ALA A 11 67.30 -42.14 -18.78
N VAL A 12 66.42 -41.17 -18.56
CA VAL A 12 65.94 -40.19 -19.57
C VAL A 12 65.67 -38.86 -18.85
N THR A 13 66.67 -37.97 -18.82
CA THR A 13 66.72 -36.65 -19.49
C THR A 13 65.49 -35.75 -19.33
N GLU A 14 65.69 -34.70 -18.51
CA GLU A 14 65.57 -33.29 -18.87
C GLU A 14 64.52 -32.93 -19.93
N GLY A 15 63.42 -32.35 -19.46
CA GLY A 15 62.41 -31.68 -20.26
C GLY A 15 61.73 -30.62 -19.39
N ALA A 16 62.36 -29.45 -19.29
CA ALA A 16 61.72 -28.26 -18.78
C ALA A 16 60.61 -27.85 -19.75
N GLU A 17 59.35 -28.02 -19.35
CA GLU A 17 58.23 -27.39 -20.03
C GLU A 17 58.18 -25.91 -19.64
N PRO A 18 58.06 -24.99 -20.62
CA PRO A 18 58.18 -23.56 -20.39
C PRO A 18 56.93 -22.99 -19.71
N GLU A 19 57.17 -22.07 -18.78
CA GLU A 19 56.16 -21.12 -18.29
C GLU A 19 55.49 -20.46 -19.50
N ALA A 20 54.16 -20.56 -19.57
CA ALA A 20 53.38 -19.86 -20.58
C ALA A 20 53.53 -18.35 -20.36
N GLU A 21 54.38 -17.72 -21.17
CA GLU A 21 54.44 -16.28 -21.31
C GLU A 21 53.03 -15.77 -21.68
N ALA A 22 52.52 -14.85 -20.86
CA ALA A 22 51.31 -14.13 -21.16
C ALA A 22 51.53 -13.31 -22.43
N GLU A 23 50.89 -13.71 -23.53
CA GLU A 23 50.80 -12.89 -24.74
C GLU A 23 50.10 -11.57 -24.39
N HIS A 24 50.90 -10.51 -24.32
CA HIS A 24 50.48 -9.14 -24.12
C HIS A 24 49.70 -8.68 -25.36
N THR A 25 48.37 -8.80 -25.32
CA THR A 25 47.52 -8.17 -26.33
C THR A 25 47.53 -6.66 -26.06
N PRO A 26 47.94 -5.79 -27.01
CA PRO A 26 47.89 -4.35 -26.79
C PRO A 26 46.43 -3.88 -26.73
N GLU A 27 46.10 -3.09 -25.71
CA GLU A 27 44.82 -2.37 -25.62
C GLU A 27 44.66 -1.45 -26.83
N PRO A 28 43.45 -1.32 -27.41
CA PRO A 28 43.22 -0.36 -28.48
C PRO A 28 43.36 1.06 -27.95
N GLU A 29 44.27 1.84 -28.56
CA GLU A 29 44.41 3.27 -28.33
C GLU A 29 43.07 3.98 -28.55
N ALA A 30 42.65 4.77 -27.56
CA ALA A 30 41.45 5.58 -27.65
C ALA A 30 41.63 6.65 -28.74
N GLU A 31 40.84 6.55 -29.82
CA GLU A 31 40.72 7.62 -30.80
C GLU A 31 40.14 8.88 -30.11
N HIS A 32 40.98 9.90 -29.98
CA HIS A 32 40.60 11.23 -29.50
C HIS A 32 39.59 11.85 -30.46
N THR A 33 38.31 11.82 -30.08
CA THR A 33 37.28 12.64 -30.72
C THR A 33 37.37 14.06 -30.14
N PRO A 34 37.61 15.12 -30.92
CA PRO A 34 37.64 16.48 -30.38
C PRO A 34 36.23 16.91 -29.96
N GLU A 35 36.10 17.46 -28.75
CA GLU A 35 34.87 18.07 -28.25
C GLU A 35 34.45 19.25 -29.14
N PRO A 36 33.15 19.43 -29.43
CA PRO A 36 32.67 20.59 -30.17
C PRO A 36 32.87 21.87 -29.34
N LYS A 37 33.59 22.84 -29.90
CA LYS A 37 33.69 24.19 -29.34
C LYS A 37 32.29 24.83 -29.30
N ALA A 38 31.87 25.25 -28.11
CA ALA A 38 30.67 26.05 -27.94
C ALA A 38 30.83 27.39 -28.68
N GLU A 39 30.02 27.61 -29.72
CA GLU A 39 29.83 28.95 -30.29
C GLU A 39 29.01 29.79 -29.33
N TYR A 40 29.62 30.88 -28.86
CA TYR A 40 29.02 31.84 -27.96
C TYR A 40 27.96 32.65 -28.73
N THR A 41 26.68 32.47 -28.41
CA THR A 41 25.61 33.33 -28.90
C THR A 41 25.39 34.45 -27.88
N PRO A 42 25.61 35.74 -28.22
CA PRO A 42 25.39 36.82 -27.27
C PRO A 42 23.89 37.01 -27.01
N GLU A 43 23.51 37.12 -25.73
CA GLU A 43 22.15 37.47 -25.31
C GLU A 43 21.75 38.87 -25.78
N PRO A 44 20.49 39.10 -26.18
CA PRO A 44 20.01 40.43 -26.56
C PRO A 44 19.94 41.34 -25.33
N LYS A 45 20.54 42.53 -25.42
CA LYS A 45 20.40 43.59 -24.41
C LYS A 45 18.95 44.03 -24.32
N ALA A 46 18.39 43.97 -23.10
CA ALA A 46 17.10 44.57 -22.80
C ALA A 46 17.17 46.09 -22.96
N GLU A 47 16.38 46.63 -23.88
CA GLU A 47 16.11 48.07 -23.96
C GLU A 47 15.11 48.47 -22.87
N TYR A 48 15.50 49.47 -22.09
CA TYR A 48 14.75 50.02 -20.98
C TYR A 48 13.56 50.85 -21.51
N THR A 49 12.33 50.47 -21.16
CA THR A 49 11.12 51.27 -21.38
C THR A 49 10.73 51.93 -20.05
N PRO A 50 10.50 53.25 -20.01
CA PRO A 50 10.18 53.93 -18.76
C PRO A 50 8.75 53.61 -18.30
N GLU A 51 8.58 53.39 -16.99
CA GLU A 51 7.28 53.20 -16.34
C GLU A 51 6.44 54.49 -16.43
N SER A 52 5.18 54.35 -16.82
CA SER A 52 4.18 55.42 -16.83
C SER A 52 3.67 55.70 -15.41
N GLU A 53 3.72 56.96 -14.99
CA GLU A 53 3.15 57.45 -13.74
C GLU A 53 1.65 57.12 -13.65
N ALA A 54 1.24 56.46 -12.56
CA ALA A 54 -0.16 56.15 -12.27
C ALA A 54 -0.86 57.38 -11.68
N GLU A 55 -1.89 57.88 -12.36
CA GLU A 55 -2.83 58.85 -11.78
C GLU A 55 -3.79 58.18 -10.79
N HIS A 56 -3.93 58.82 -9.63
CA HIS A 56 -4.81 58.44 -8.53
C HIS A 56 -6.29 58.44 -8.95
N THR A 57 -6.97 57.31 -8.78
CA THR A 57 -8.45 57.24 -8.75
C THR A 57 -8.87 56.75 -7.35
N PRO A 58 -9.78 57.43 -6.63
CA PRO A 58 -10.17 57.03 -5.28
C PRO A 58 -11.12 55.82 -5.29
N GLU A 59 -10.97 54.93 -4.31
CA GLU A 59 -11.83 53.76 -4.06
C GLU A 59 -13.23 54.17 -3.56
N PRO A 60 -14.31 53.47 -3.96
CA PRO A 60 -15.64 53.69 -3.40
C PRO A 60 -15.80 52.96 -2.05
N GLU A 61 -16.43 53.64 -1.09
CA GLU A 61 -16.79 53.13 0.24
C GLU A 61 -17.71 51.90 0.15
N ALA A 62 -17.41 50.88 0.96
CA ALA A 62 -18.16 49.63 1.02
C ALA A 62 -19.47 49.79 1.83
N GLU A 63 -20.62 49.65 1.16
CA GLU A 63 -21.90 49.45 1.85
C GLU A 63 -22.05 48.00 2.33
N HIS A 64 -22.36 47.86 3.62
CA HIS A 64 -22.61 46.61 4.33
C HIS A 64 -23.82 45.86 3.74
N THR A 65 -23.58 44.70 3.13
CA THR A 65 -24.63 43.72 2.80
C THR A 65 -24.54 42.55 3.79
N PRO A 66 -25.62 42.16 4.48
CA PRO A 66 -25.57 41.03 5.41
C PRO A 66 -25.42 39.69 4.67
N GLU A 67 -24.62 38.81 5.26
CA GLU A 67 -24.34 37.44 4.81
C GLU A 67 -25.63 36.60 4.79
N PRO A 68 -25.97 35.90 3.68
CA PRO A 68 -27.13 35.04 3.66
C PRO A 68 -26.84 33.77 4.47
N GLU A 69 -27.72 33.48 5.44
CA GLU A 69 -27.75 32.23 6.20
C GLU A 69 -27.60 31.01 5.28
N ALA A 70 -26.66 30.13 5.65
CA ALA A 70 -26.40 28.87 4.99
C ALA A 70 -27.69 28.07 4.77
N ALA A 71 -28.10 27.93 3.51
CA ALA A 71 -29.12 26.98 3.12
C ALA A 71 -28.68 25.55 3.50
N PRO A 72 -29.60 24.69 3.96
CA PRO A 72 -29.26 23.32 4.32
C PRO A 72 -28.75 22.59 3.08
N GLY A 73 -27.55 22.02 3.19
CA GLY A 73 -26.96 21.19 2.13
C GLY A 73 -27.90 20.03 1.74
N PRO A 74 -27.84 19.55 0.48
CA PRO A 74 -28.77 18.55 0.00
C PRO A 74 -28.66 17.28 0.85
N ALA A 75 -29.80 16.92 1.43
CA ALA A 75 -29.97 15.74 2.25
C ALA A 75 -29.60 14.47 1.45
N ALA A 76 -28.65 13.73 2.01
CA ALA A 76 -28.53 12.28 2.03
C ALA A 76 -29.34 11.49 0.97
N TRP A 77 -28.64 10.94 -0.02
CA TRP A 77 -29.06 9.68 -0.63
C TRP A 77 -29.02 8.60 0.45
N THR A 78 -30.17 8.37 1.10
CA THR A 78 -30.41 7.26 2.03
C THR A 78 -31.39 6.30 1.38
N THR A 79 -30.94 5.66 0.31
CA THR A 79 -31.36 4.29 0.04
C THR A 79 -30.15 3.42 0.39
N PRO A 80 -30.22 2.53 1.39
CA PRO A 80 -29.10 1.63 1.64
C PRO A 80 -28.89 0.80 0.37
N ALA A 81 -27.68 0.84 -0.17
CA ALA A 81 -27.22 -0.11 -1.19
C ALA A 81 -27.57 -1.53 -0.73
N PRO A 82 -27.91 -2.46 -1.66
CA PRO A 82 -28.28 -3.82 -1.29
C PRO A 82 -27.22 -4.40 -0.35
N GLU A 83 -27.64 -4.91 0.80
CA GLU A 83 -26.74 -5.54 1.75
C GLU A 83 -25.98 -6.66 1.03
N ALA A 84 -24.65 -6.55 0.93
CA ALA A 84 -23.84 -7.68 0.54
C ALA A 84 -23.96 -8.73 1.66
N THR A 85 -24.81 -9.72 1.47
CA THR A 85 -25.13 -10.74 2.48
C THR A 85 -24.37 -12.06 2.31
N GLY A 86 -23.46 -12.14 1.34
CA GLY A 86 -22.63 -13.34 1.09
C GLY A 86 -21.36 -13.37 1.94
N PRO A 87 -20.80 -14.56 2.24
CA PRO A 87 -19.47 -14.66 2.81
C PRO A 87 -18.43 -14.11 1.83
N CYS A 88 -17.35 -13.52 2.35
CA CYS A 88 -16.18 -13.14 1.56
C CYS A 88 -15.02 -14.11 1.77
N GLU A 89 -14.10 -14.18 0.82
CA GLU A 89 -12.91 -15.03 0.91
C GLU A 89 -11.75 -14.28 1.59
N ALA A 90 -11.90 -14.02 2.89
CA ALA A 90 -10.86 -13.39 3.68
C ALA A 90 -9.75 -14.39 4.07
N GLY A 91 -8.50 -13.94 3.98
CA GLY A 91 -7.31 -14.67 4.36
C GLY A 91 -6.72 -14.16 5.68
N LEU A 92 -5.89 -14.99 6.31
CA LEU A 92 -5.20 -14.70 7.57
C LEU A 92 -3.74 -15.15 7.51
N PHE A 93 -2.82 -14.25 7.86
CA PHE A 93 -1.38 -14.51 7.91
C PHE A 93 -0.73 -13.90 9.14
N GLY A 94 0.31 -14.55 9.66
CA GLY A 94 1.17 -13.99 10.71
C GLY A 94 1.21 -14.86 11.96
N LYS A 95 1.29 -14.23 13.14
CA LYS A 95 1.46 -14.95 14.41
C LYS A 95 0.30 -14.72 15.38
N LEU A 96 -0.09 -15.79 16.08
CA LEU A 96 -1.05 -15.73 17.19
C LEU A 96 -0.64 -16.64 18.34
N PRO A 97 -1.09 -16.36 19.59
CA PRO A 97 -0.64 -17.12 20.76
C PRO A 97 -0.98 -18.60 20.76
N ALA A 98 -2.01 -19.01 20.01
CA ALA A 98 -2.42 -20.41 19.94
C ALA A 98 -1.44 -21.30 19.14
N ARG A 99 -0.49 -20.73 18.39
CA ARG A 99 0.48 -21.46 17.57
C ARG A 99 1.90 -21.01 17.86
N GLY A 100 2.85 -21.94 17.69
CA GLY A 100 4.27 -21.62 17.84
C GLY A 100 4.84 -20.89 16.63
N ASP A 101 4.47 -21.32 15.44
CA ASP A 101 4.98 -20.76 14.19
C ASP A 101 3.94 -19.89 13.46
N PHE A 102 4.34 -19.37 12.31
CA PHE A 102 3.47 -18.62 11.42
C PHE A 102 2.25 -19.44 10.99
N ILE A 103 1.13 -18.75 10.81
CA ILE A 103 -0.03 -19.28 10.10
C ILE A 103 -0.20 -18.56 8.76
N SER A 104 -0.78 -19.29 7.81
CA SER A 104 -1.30 -18.75 6.56
C SER A 104 -2.55 -19.54 6.21
N ARG A 105 -3.68 -18.85 6.01
CA ARG A 105 -5.00 -19.43 5.75
C ARG A 105 -5.72 -18.61 4.69
N ALA A 106 -6.28 -19.28 3.68
CA ALA A 106 -7.06 -18.64 2.62
C ALA A 106 -6.36 -17.42 1.97
N ILE A 107 -5.03 -17.48 1.82
CA ILE A 107 -4.25 -16.47 1.10
C ILE A 107 -3.54 -17.15 -0.06
N ALA A 108 -3.73 -16.61 -1.26
CA ALA A 108 -3.01 -17.05 -2.45
C ALA A 108 -1.49 -16.82 -2.27
N GLN A 109 -0.68 -17.80 -2.67
CA GLN A 109 0.79 -17.71 -2.51
C GLN A 109 1.40 -16.48 -3.19
N ASP A 110 0.87 -16.10 -4.35
CA ASP A 110 1.33 -14.93 -5.11
C ASP A 110 0.98 -13.59 -4.43
N LEU A 111 0.06 -13.58 -3.46
CA LEU A 111 -0.20 -12.43 -2.57
C LEU A 111 0.61 -12.54 -1.26
N LEU A 112 0.79 -13.76 -0.75
CA LEU A 112 1.54 -13.99 0.48
C LEU A 112 2.99 -13.51 0.36
N ARG A 113 3.65 -13.82 -0.77
CA ARG A 113 5.05 -13.47 -1.00
C ARG A 113 5.32 -11.95 -0.91
N PRO A 114 4.62 -11.06 -1.64
CA PRO A 114 4.86 -9.62 -1.51
C PRO A 114 4.47 -9.08 -0.12
N LEU A 115 3.52 -9.70 0.59
CA LEU A 115 3.25 -9.36 2.00
C LEU A 115 4.43 -9.71 2.91
N GLU A 116 5.03 -10.90 2.74
CA GLU A 116 6.20 -11.35 3.49
C GLU A 116 7.43 -10.47 3.20
N ASP A 117 7.70 -10.21 1.92
CA ASP A 117 8.80 -9.38 1.45
C ASP A 117 8.74 -7.95 2.02
N TRP A 118 7.54 -7.46 2.36
CA TRP A 118 7.34 -6.18 3.05
C TRP A 118 7.39 -6.32 4.58
N LEU A 119 6.58 -7.20 5.18
CA LEU A 119 6.38 -7.25 6.63
C LEU A 119 7.60 -7.75 7.40
N LEU A 120 8.35 -8.71 6.84
CA LEU A 120 9.53 -9.27 7.52
C LEU A 120 10.61 -8.20 7.77
N PRO A 121 11.12 -7.49 6.75
CA PRO A 121 12.10 -6.43 6.99
C PRO A 121 11.51 -5.24 7.74
N LEU A 122 10.23 -4.90 7.52
CA LEU A 122 9.55 -3.81 8.23
C LEU A 122 9.61 -4.00 9.75
N VAL A 123 9.21 -5.17 10.24
CA VAL A 123 9.20 -5.47 11.68
C VAL A 123 10.61 -5.45 12.26
N GLN A 124 11.60 -5.95 11.51
CA GLN A 124 12.99 -5.94 11.96
C GLN A 124 13.53 -4.51 12.09
N ALA A 125 13.40 -3.69 11.05
CA ALA A 125 13.88 -2.31 11.04
C ALA A 125 13.16 -1.43 12.07
N THR A 126 11.85 -1.61 12.24
CA THR A 126 11.07 -0.84 13.23
C THR A 126 11.47 -1.20 14.66
N ARG A 127 11.81 -2.47 14.93
CA ARG A 127 12.34 -2.89 16.23
C ARG A 127 13.68 -2.25 16.53
N GLU A 128 14.56 -2.16 15.54
CA GLU A 128 15.86 -1.48 15.68
C GLU A 128 15.67 0.02 15.96
N LEU A 129 14.73 0.66 15.23
CA LEU A 129 14.41 2.07 15.38
C LEU A 129 13.84 2.42 16.76
N LEU A 130 12.90 1.62 17.27
CA LEU A 130 12.26 1.87 18.57
C LEU A 130 13.10 1.41 19.78
N GLY A 131 14.13 0.61 19.56
CA GLY A 131 15.05 0.15 20.61
C GLY A 131 14.33 -0.44 21.83
N SER A 132 14.60 0.10 23.02
CA SER A 132 13.97 -0.35 24.27
C SER A 132 12.47 -0.08 24.35
N GLY A 133 11.95 0.88 23.57
CA GLY A 133 10.52 1.19 23.50
C GLY A 133 9.70 0.21 22.65
N TRP A 134 10.35 -0.62 21.83
CA TRP A 134 9.72 -1.52 20.87
C TRP A 134 8.60 -2.39 21.47
N GLU A 135 8.90 -3.14 22.54
CA GLU A 135 7.95 -4.10 23.09
C GLU A 135 6.73 -3.42 23.71
N ALA A 136 6.95 -2.28 24.38
CA ALA A 136 5.88 -1.50 24.98
C ALA A 136 4.96 -0.90 23.90
N ALA A 137 5.52 -0.32 22.84
CA ALA A 137 4.76 0.21 21.72
C ALA A 137 3.98 -0.91 21.00
N TRP A 138 4.65 -2.01 20.68
CA TRP A 138 4.07 -3.17 19.99
C TRP A 138 2.84 -3.73 20.72
N ARG A 139 2.94 -3.92 22.04
CA ARG A 139 1.85 -4.51 22.83
C ARG A 139 0.66 -3.57 23.04
N GLN A 140 0.90 -2.26 23.03
CA GLN A 140 -0.15 -1.26 23.22
C GLN A 140 -0.84 -0.86 21.91
N ALA A 141 -0.20 -1.11 20.77
CA ALA A 141 -0.72 -0.69 19.47
C ALA A 141 -2.10 -1.33 19.13
N PRO A 142 -3.03 -0.52 18.61
CA PRO A 142 -4.36 -0.96 18.19
C PRO A 142 -4.30 -1.73 16.85
N PRO A 143 -5.43 -2.32 16.41
CA PRO A 143 -5.59 -2.73 15.02
C PRO A 143 -5.47 -1.54 14.07
N TRP A 144 -4.72 -1.72 13.00
CA TRP A 144 -4.61 -0.78 11.88
C TRP A 144 -5.34 -1.36 10.68
N ARG A 145 -6.44 -0.71 10.30
CA ARG A 145 -7.22 -1.03 9.11
C ARG A 145 -6.53 -0.45 7.89
N PHE A 146 -6.64 -1.11 6.74
CA PHE A 146 -5.98 -0.66 5.54
C PHE A 146 -6.76 -0.89 4.26
N TRP A 147 -6.41 -0.08 3.27
CA TRP A 147 -6.70 -0.26 1.85
C TRP A 147 -5.40 -0.04 1.08
N ILE A 148 -5.06 -0.95 0.19
CA ILE A 148 -3.83 -0.95 -0.60
C ILE A 148 -4.21 -1.04 -2.07
N GLY A 149 -3.77 -0.06 -2.85
CA GLY A 149 -4.08 0.02 -4.27
C GLY A 149 -3.44 -1.12 -5.10
N PRO A 150 -4.05 -1.47 -6.24
CA PRO A 150 -3.68 -2.62 -7.07
C PRO A 150 -2.26 -2.56 -7.65
N ASP A 151 -1.64 -1.38 -7.75
CA ASP A 151 -0.29 -1.24 -8.31
C ASP A 151 0.83 -1.49 -7.28
N ILE A 152 0.49 -1.74 -6.01
CA ILE A 152 1.45 -1.95 -4.91
C ILE A 152 1.78 -3.43 -4.71
N LEU A 153 0.82 -4.25 -4.26
CA LEU A 153 1.03 -5.69 -3.97
C LEU A 153 0.80 -6.53 -5.24
N ARG A 154 1.65 -6.30 -6.24
CA ARG A 154 1.55 -6.95 -7.55
C ARG A 154 1.82 -8.46 -7.44
N GLY A 155 1.05 -9.24 -8.18
CA GLY A 155 1.22 -10.68 -8.33
C GLY A 155 0.12 -11.28 -9.18
N ASP A 156 0.26 -12.54 -9.58
CA ASP A 156 -0.72 -13.29 -10.38
C ASP A 156 -1.68 -14.08 -9.47
N TRP A 157 -2.03 -13.49 -8.32
CA TRP A 157 -2.91 -14.11 -7.32
C TRP A 157 -4.40 -14.09 -7.74
N THR A 158 -4.71 -13.51 -8.90
CA THR A 158 -6.03 -13.53 -9.53
C THR A 158 -5.99 -14.17 -10.92
N ARG A 159 -5.48 -15.40 -11.06
CA ARG A 159 -5.63 -16.14 -12.32
C ARG A 159 -7.08 -16.59 -12.54
N SER A 160 -7.89 -15.73 -13.13
CA SER A 160 -8.94 -16.20 -14.03
C SER A 160 -8.27 -16.56 -15.37
N LEU A 161 -8.43 -17.80 -15.84
CA LEU A 161 -7.97 -18.26 -17.15
C LEU A 161 -8.58 -17.46 -18.33
N ARG A 162 -9.48 -16.52 -18.04
CA ARG A 162 -10.07 -15.59 -19.00
C ARG A 162 -9.71 -14.17 -18.55
N ALA A 163 -8.99 -13.48 -19.43
CA ALA A 163 -8.56 -12.09 -19.36
C ALA A 163 -7.26 -11.83 -18.56
N HIS A 164 -6.50 -10.87 -19.08
CA HIS A 164 -5.28 -10.31 -18.50
C HIS A 164 -5.66 -9.49 -17.25
N GLU A 165 -6.23 -10.13 -16.23
CA GLU A 165 -6.66 -9.44 -15.02
C GLU A 165 -5.44 -9.15 -14.14
N GLN A 166 -5.23 -7.86 -13.87
CA GLN A 166 -4.17 -7.39 -12.97
C GLN A 166 -4.57 -7.65 -11.51
N ALA A 167 -3.55 -7.69 -10.64
CA ALA A 167 -3.73 -7.72 -9.19
C ALA A 167 -4.77 -6.69 -8.73
N GLY A 168 -5.67 -7.11 -7.85
CA GLY A 168 -6.73 -6.27 -7.30
C GLY A 168 -6.27 -5.40 -6.13
N THR A 169 -7.17 -4.53 -5.68
CA THR A 169 -7.07 -3.89 -4.37
C THR A 169 -6.97 -4.93 -3.26
N VAL A 170 -6.14 -4.67 -2.26
CA VAL A 170 -6.04 -5.49 -1.04
C VAL A 170 -6.47 -4.64 0.15
N THR A 171 -7.37 -5.17 0.97
CA THR A 171 -7.95 -4.43 2.11
C THR A 171 -8.00 -5.34 3.33
N GLY A 172 -8.00 -4.79 4.54
CA GLY A 172 -7.97 -5.64 5.73
C GLY A 172 -7.55 -4.93 7.00
N VAL A 173 -7.04 -5.72 7.94
CA VAL A 173 -6.61 -5.25 9.26
C VAL A 173 -5.28 -5.91 9.64
N LEU A 174 -4.34 -5.11 10.10
CA LEU A 174 -3.08 -5.53 10.69
C LEU A 174 -3.14 -5.28 12.20
N LEU A 175 -2.85 -6.32 12.99
CA LEU A 175 -2.80 -6.24 14.46
C LEU A 175 -1.42 -6.68 14.97
N PRO A 176 -0.69 -5.84 15.70
CA PRO A 176 0.48 -6.26 16.46
C PRO A 176 0.15 -7.42 17.41
N SER A 177 0.85 -8.55 17.22
CA SER A 177 0.55 -9.84 17.85
C SER A 177 1.83 -10.57 18.28
N VAL A 178 1.68 -11.80 18.77
CA VAL A 178 2.74 -12.63 19.34
C VAL A 178 2.42 -14.11 19.13
N ASP A 179 3.45 -14.95 18.94
CA ASP A 179 3.27 -16.41 18.98
C ASP A 179 3.35 -17.00 20.40
N ARG A 180 3.13 -18.31 20.50
CA ARG A 180 3.24 -19.06 21.76
C ARG A 180 4.63 -19.00 22.41
N GLN A 181 5.69 -18.65 21.66
CA GLN A 181 7.05 -18.51 22.18
C GLN A 181 7.38 -17.06 22.59
N GLY A 182 6.46 -16.12 22.42
CA GLY A 182 6.69 -14.71 22.72
C GLY A 182 7.34 -13.91 21.58
N ARG A 183 7.53 -14.49 20.39
CA ARG A 183 8.14 -13.77 19.26
C ARG A 183 7.09 -12.85 18.62
N LEU A 184 7.39 -11.55 18.60
CA LEU A 184 6.50 -10.51 18.11
C LEU A 184 6.49 -10.48 16.57
N PHE A 185 5.30 -10.56 15.98
CA PHE A 185 5.04 -10.41 14.54
C PHE A 185 3.55 -10.11 14.36
N PRO A 186 3.13 -9.32 13.35
CA PRO A 186 1.73 -8.96 13.22
C PRO A 186 0.87 -10.18 12.88
N LEU A 187 -0.42 -10.08 13.19
CA LEU A 187 -1.47 -10.92 12.63
C LEU A 187 -2.26 -10.05 11.65
N VAL A 188 -2.37 -10.50 10.40
CA VAL A 188 -2.93 -9.72 9.30
C VAL A 188 -4.10 -10.49 8.70
N LEU A 189 -5.28 -9.88 8.74
CA LEU A 189 -6.45 -10.31 7.98
C LEU A 189 -6.47 -9.53 6.67
N VAL A 190 -6.61 -10.24 5.55
CA VAL A 190 -6.63 -9.67 4.20
C VAL A 190 -7.89 -10.09 3.46
N LEU A 191 -8.45 -9.19 2.67
CA LEU A 191 -9.47 -9.46 1.67
C LEU A 191 -8.92 -9.00 0.32
N ALA A 192 -8.89 -9.93 -0.63
CA ALA A 192 -8.29 -9.75 -1.94
C ALA A 192 -9.06 -10.58 -2.99
N ASP A 193 -10.38 -10.62 -2.87
CA ASP A 193 -11.28 -11.29 -3.81
C ASP A 193 -11.86 -10.29 -4.83
N GLU A 194 -12.79 -10.74 -5.67
CA GLU A 194 -13.53 -9.88 -6.61
C GLU A 194 -14.25 -8.72 -5.93
N HIS A 195 -14.64 -8.90 -4.67
CA HIS A 195 -15.32 -7.87 -3.90
C HIS A 195 -14.36 -6.74 -3.51
N ALA A 196 -13.15 -7.08 -3.06
CA ALA A 196 -12.12 -6.09 -2.74
C ALA A 196 -11.75 -5.21 -3.96
N ARG A 197 -11.76 -5.76 -5.18
CA ARG A 197 -11.47 -4.99 -6.41
C ARG A 197 -12.40 -3.80 -6.61
N LEU A 198 -13.64 -3.90 -6.13
CA LEU A 198 -14.65 -2.86 -6.25
C LEU A 198 -14.65 -1.90 -5.05
N MET A 199 -13.85 -2.15 -4.02
CA MET A 199 -13.77 -1.25 -2.87
C MET A 199 -13.04 0.04 -3.24
N PRO A 200 -13.69 1.22 -3.09
CA PRO A 200 -13.03 2.49 -3.34
C PRO A 200 -11.95 2.77 -2.29
N PRO A 201 -10.97 3.63 -2.59
CA PRO A 201 -10.13 4.21 -1.56
C PRO A 201 -11.01 4.96 -0.54
N PRO A 202 -10.66 4.94 0.76
CA PRO A 202 -11.51 5.42 1.85
C PRO A 202 -11.79 6.93 1.82
N VAL A 203 -11.05 7.69 1.01
CA VAL A 203 -11.29 9.13 0.80
C VAL A 203 -12.45 9.42 -0.17
N LEU A 204 -12.89 8.43 -0.96
CA LEU A 204 -14.04 8.56 -1.87
C LEU A 204 -15.34 8.04 -1.28
N ALA A 205 -15.26 7.03 -0.41
CA ALA A 205 -16.41 6.52 0.32
C ALA A 205 -15.97 6.08 1.72
N ALA A 206 -16.82 6.33 2.71
CA ALA A 206 -16.55 5.91 4.08
C ALA A 206 -16.37 4.38 4.16
N PRO A 207 -15.34 3.89 4.86
CA PRO A 207 -15.16 2.46 5.08
C PRO A 207 -16.37 1.82 5.78
N ASP A 208 -16.69 0.57 5.43
CA ASP A 208 -17.77 -0.15 6.13
C ASP A 208 -17.35 -0.53 7.56
N ARG A 209 -17.71 0.34 8.51
CA ARG A 209 -17.41 0.16 9.94
C ARG A 209 -17.86 -1.18 10.50
N ARG A 210 -18.94 -1.77 9.97
CA ARG A 210 -19.41 -3.09 10.40
C ARG A 210 -18.38 -4.17 10.07
N TRP A 211 -17.88 -4.16 8.84
CA TRP A 211 -16.93 -5.16 8.38
C TRP A 211 -15.59 -5.04 9.09
N TYR A 212 -15.02 -3.83 9.14
CA TYR A 212 -13.76 -3.61 9.85
C TYR A 212 -13.88 -3.88 11.36
N GLY A 213 -15.02 -3.55 11.98
CA GLY A 213 -15.28 -3.90 13.38
C GLY A 213 -15.33 -5.42 13.62
N ALA A 214 -15.87 -6.19 12.68
CA ALA A 214 -15.83 -7.66 12.74
C ALA A 214 -14.40 -8.20 12.58
N CYS A 215 -13.62 -7.64 11.66
CA CYS A 215 -12.20 -7.98 11.49
C CYS A 215 -11.38 -7.67 12.76
N ASP A 216 -11.59 -6.48 13.36
CA ASP A 216 -10.93 -6.08 14.59
C ASP A 216 -11.24 -7.05 15.73
N ALA A 217 -12.53 -7.39 15.93
CA ALA A 217 -12.97 -8.32 16.95
C ALA A 217 -12.36 -9.72 16.77
N LEU A 218 -12.32 -10.22 15.53
CA LEU A 218 -11.70 -11.50 15.19
C LEU A 218 -10.21 -11.50 15.53
N LEU A 219 -9.45 -10.51 15.08
CA LEU A 219 -8.01 -10.43 15.32
C LEU A 219 -7.69 -10.23 16.80
N LEU A 220 -8.46 -9.40 17.51
CA LEU A 220 -8.31 -9.21 18.95
C LEU A 220 -8.59 -10.50 19.73
N ALA A 221 -9.63 -11.26 19.36
CA ALA A 221 -9.92 -12.54 19.97
C ALA A 221 -8.82 -13.58 19.69
N ALA A 222 -8.28 -13.61 18.48
CA ALA A 222 -7.12 -14.45 18.13
C ALA A 222 -5.89 -14.07 18.98
N ARG A 223 -5.58 -12.78 19.11
CA ARG A 223 -4.49 -12.26 19.97
C ARG A 223 -4.73 -12.53 21.46
N ALA A 224 -5.98 -12.65 21.90
CA ALA A 224 -6.33 -13.04 23.27
C ALA A 224 -6.22 -14.56 23.53
N GLY A 225 -5.82 -15.36 22.53
CA GLY A 225 -5.60 -16.79 22.68
C GLY A 225 -6.78 -17.67 22.27
N ARG A 226 -7.73 -17.16 21.48
CA ARG A 226 -8.76 -18.00 20.86
C ARG A 226 -8.10 -19.15 20.05
N ALA A 227 -8.67 -20.35 20.16
CA ALA A 227 -8.17 -21.53 19.45
C ALA A 227 -8.21 -21.32 17.94
N LEU A 228 -7.22 -21.86 17.21
CA LEU A 228 -7.08 -21.61 15.77
C LEU A 228 -8.31 -22.08 14.99
N GLU A 229 -8.88 -23.22 15.38
CA GLU A 229 -10.03 -23.82 14.71
C GLU A 229 -11.27 -22.93 14.81
N ALA A 230 -11.42 -22.21 15.94
CA ALA A 230 -12.48 -21.20 16.11
C ALA A 230 -12.18 -19.93 15.30
N VAL A 231 -10.92 -19.49 15.24
CA VAL A 231 -10.51 -18.35 14.40
C VAL A 231 -10.75 -18.64 12.92
N GLU A 232 -10.48 -19.86 12.45
CA GLU A 232 -10.74 -20.30 11.07
C GLU A 232 -12.25 -20.34 10.78
N ALA A 233 -13.07 -20.77 11.74
CA ALA A 233 -14.52 -20.74 11.61
C ALA A 233 -15.07 -19.30 11.55
N ASP A 234 -14.56 -18.41 12.42
CA ASP A 234 -14.93 -16.99 12.40
C ASP A 234 -14.53 -16.32 11.07
N LEU A 235 -13.34 -16.65 10.54
CA LEU A 235 -12.85 -16.15 9.26
C LEU A 235 -13.75 -16.59 8.10
N ALA A 236 -14.15 -17.87 8.07
CA ALA A 236 -15.04 -18.41 7.05
C ALA A 236 -16.48 -17.86 7.13
N ALA A 237 -16.89 -17.37 8.31
CA ALA A 237 -18.19 -16.76 8.54
C ALA A 237 -18.22 -15.25 8.25
N LEU A 238 -17.08 -14.63 7.93
CA LEU A 238 -16.99 -13.20 7.69
C LEU A 238 -17.81 -12.81 6.45
N THR A 239 -18.78 -11.92 6.65
CA THR A 239 -19.62 -11.39 5.56
C THR A 239 -18.82 -10.36 4.76
N ALA A 240 -19.06 -10.26 3.45
CA ALA A 240 -18.42 -9.24 2.62
C ALA A 240 -18.73 -7.81 3.09
N PRO A 241 -17.78 -6.85 2.95
CA PRO A 241 -18.03 -5.44 3.25
C PRO A 241 -19.11 -4.86 2.33
N ARG A 242 -19.84 -3.83 2.74
CA ARG A 242 -20.76 -3.14 1.82
C ARG A 242 -20.00 -2.31 0.79
N LEU A 243 -20.36 -2.48 -0.48
CA LEU A 243 -19.89 -1.61 -1.55
C LEU A 243 -20.80 -0.37 -1.65
N PRO A 244 -20.24 0.80 -2.01
CA PRO A 244 -21.07 1.97 -2.29
C PRO A 244 -21.94 1.72 -3.53
N GLU A 245 -23.04 2.48 -3.62
CA GLU A 245 -23.83 2.54 -4.84
C GLU A 245 -22.94 2.96 -6.03
N GLY A 246 -23.08 2.29 -7.17
CA GLY A 246 -22.25 2.57 -8.33
C GLY A 246 -20.92 1.78 -8.41
N ALA A 247 -20.55 1.00 -7.39
CA ALA A 247 -19.26 0.30 -7.37
C ALA A 247 -19.08 -0.70 -8.54
N ALA A 248 -20.13 -1.45 -8.88
CA ALA A 248 -20.09 -2.42 -9.97
C ALA A 248 -19.86 -1.75 -11.34
N GLN A 249 -20.37 -0.54 -11.53
CA GLN A 249 -20.17 0.27 -12.73
C GLN A 249 -18.71 0.72 -12.88
N MET A 250 -17.95 0.77 -11.77
CA MET A 250 -16.54 1.13 -11.77
C MET A 250 -15.64 0.01 -12.33
N ALA A 251 -16.12 -1.24 -12.41
CA ALA A 251 -15.32 -2.39 -12.86
C ALA A 251 -14.69 -2.17 -14.25
N GLY A 252 -15.48 -1.69 -15.20
CA GLY A 252 -14.99 -1.42 -16.56
C GLY A 252 -13.97 -0.28 -16.62
N LEU A 253 -14.11 0.71 -15.74
CA LEU A 253 -13.18 1.83 -15.62
C LEU A 253 -11.84 1.37 -15.04
N LEU A 254 -11.86 0.61 -13.94
CA LEU A 254 -10.66 0.08 -13.31
C LEU A 254 -9.88 -0.84 -14.26
N ALA A 255 -10.60 -1.64 -15.05
CA ALA A 255 -9.99 -2.50 -16.06
C ALA A 255 -9.35 -1.73 -17.22
N ARG A 256 -9.99 -0.64 -17.69
CA ARG A 256 -9.53 0.13 -18.86
C ARG A 256 -8.57 1.26 -18.54
N ARG A 257 -8.56 1.74 -17.29
CA ARG A 257 -7.79 2.90 -16.81
C ARG A 257 -7.95 4.15 -17.69
N ALA A 258 -9.14 4.34 -18.25
CA ALA A 258 -9.45 5.44 -19.16
C ALA A 258 -10.81 6.04 -18.77
N LEU A 259 -10.86 7.37 -18.74
CA LEU A 259 -12.06 8.11 -18.40
C LEU A 259 -12.65 8.76 -19.64
N TRP A 260 -13.96 8.67 -19.76
CA TRP A 260 -14.74 9.44 -20.71
C TRP A 260 -15.95 10.00 -19.97
N GLY A 261 -16.18 11.30 -20.13
CA GLY A 261 -17.30 11.99 -19.53
C GLY A 261 -17.97 12.87 -20.58
N GLN A 262 -19.30 12.86 -20.57
CA GLN A 262 -20.11 13.78 -21.33
C GLN A 262 -21.07 14.45 -20.37
N GLY A 263 -21.13 15.78 -20.41
CA GLY A 263 -22.05 16.58 -19.58
C GLY A 263 -22.49 17.84 -20.30
N GLY A 264 -23.51 18.46 -19.73
CA GLY A 264 -24.26 19.53 -20.35
C GLY A 264 -25.74 19.19 -20.30
N ASP A 265 -26.43 19.78 -19.35
CA ASP A 265 -27.87 19.72 -19.19
C ASP A 265 -28.45 21.07 -19.61
N ALA A 266 -29.49 21.03 -20.44
CA ALA A 266 -30.30 22.19 -20.77
C ALA A 266 -31.10 22.73 -19.55
N GLY A 267 -30.82 22.23 -18.33
CA GLY A 267 -31.61 22.46 -17.12
C GLY A 267 -30.84 22.47 -15.78
N GLY A 268 -29.50 22.62 -15.79
CA GLY A 268 -28.71 23.03 -14.62
C GLY A 268 -28.95 22.28 -13.30
N GLY A 269 -28.94 20.95 -13.30
CA GLY A 269 -28.77 20.15 -12.09
C GLY A 269 -27.30 20.12 -11.63
N ASP A 270 -27.09 19.93 -10.32
CA ASP A 270 -25.77 20.07 -9.65
C ASP A 270 -24.70 19.02 -10.03
N GLY A 271 -25.00 18.08 -10.93
CA GLY A 271 -24.08 17.02 -11.33
C GLY A 271 -23.21 17.40 -12.53
N SER A 272 -22.19 18.26 -12.34
CA SER A 272 -21.24 18.52 -13.44
C SER A 272 -20.50 17.23 -13.82
N VAL A 273 -20.31 16.98 -15.13
CA VAL A 273 -19.47 15.88 -15.64
C VAL A 273 -18.10 15.82 -14.97
N TRP A 274 -17.57 16.97 -14.55
CA TRP A 274 -16.32 17.10 -13.83
C TRP A 274 -16.34 16.48 -12.43
N SER A 275 -17.49 16.46 -11.75
CA SER A 275 -17.64 15.78 -10.44
C SER A 275 -17.48 14.26 -10.59
N GLY A 276 -18.14 13.68 -11.60
CA GLY A 276 -17.98 12.27 -11.94
C GLY A 276 -16.54 11.93 -12.35
N ILE A 277 -15.95 12.75 -13.23
CA ILE A 277 -14.54 12.60 -13.63
C ILE A 277 -13.61 12.68 -12.43
N ARG A 278 -13.81 13.60 -11.47
CA ARG A 278 -12.95 13.72 -10.29
C ARG A 278 -12.94 12.45 -9.43
N ALA A 279 -14.10 11.88 -9.14
CA ALA A 279 -14.19 10.65 -8.34
C ALA A 279 -13.50 9.48 -9.06
N SER A 280 -13.80 9.33 -10.34
CA SER A 280 -13.21 8.32 -11.22
C SER A 280 -11.70 8.47 -11.41
N ASP A 281 -11.20 9.70 -11.55
CA ASP A 281 -9.78 10.01 -11.67
C ASP A 281 -9.03 9.68 -10.38
N HIS A 282 -9.64 9.98 -9.24
CA HIS A 282 -9.06 9.61 -7.95
C HIS A 282 -8.96 8.09 -7.75
N HIS A 283 -9.92 7.30 -8.23
CA HIS A 283 -9.79 5.84 -8.25
C HIS A 283 -8.52 5.38 -8.99
N LEU A 284 -8.23 5.99 -10.15
CA LEU A 284 -7.05 5.67 -10.95
C LEU A 284 -5.75 6.21 -10.33
N ALA A 285 -5.80 7.39 -9.71
CA ALA A 285 -4.65 7.97 -9.03
C ALA A 285 -4.29 7.22 -7.73
N ALA A 286 -5.27 6.58 -7.09
CA ALA A 286 -5.08 5.83 -5.86
C ALA A 286 -4.44 4.45 -6.07
N THR A 287 -4.23 3.99 -7.32
CA THR A 287 -3.74 2.63 -7.57
C THR A 287 -2.37 2.36 -6.98
N GLY A 288 -1.50 3.38 -6.91
CA GLY A 288 -0.18 3.31 -6.27
C GLY A 288 -0.16 3.82 -4.83
N ARG A 289 -1.32 3.98 -4.18
CA ARG A 289 -1.43 4.50 -2.81
C ARG A 289 -1.92 3.44 -1.83
N SER A 290 -1.54 3.61 -0.56
CA SER A 290 -2.18 2.89 0.54
C SER A 290 -2.72 3.87 1.57
N TYR A 291 -3.80 3.47 2.22
CA TYR A 291 -4.45 4.20 3.30
C TYR A 291 -4.51 3.30 4.51
N TRP A 292 -4.11 3.83 5.66
CA TRP A 292 -4.06 3.14 6.94
C TRP A 292 -4.80 3.97 7.97
N TRP A 293 -5.66 3.36 8.78
CA TRP A 293 -6.36 4.09 9.82
C TRP A 293 -6.64 3.23 11.04
N CYS A 294 -6.76 3.91 12.17
CA CYS A 294 -7.32 3.34 13.39
C CYS A 294 -8.31 4.34 13.99
N GLU A 295 -9.32 3.81 14.68
CA GLU A 295 -10.32 4.60 15.39
C GLU A 295 -10.01 4.52 16.90
N GLY A 296 -10.02 5.69 17.55
CA GLY A 296 -9.86 5.84 19.00
C GLY A 296 -11.18 6.04 19.71
N GLY A 297 -11.11 6.55 20.94
CA GLY A 297 -12.31 6.94 21.69
C GLY A 297 -13.04 8.11 21.03
N ALA A 298 -14.33 8.27 21.33
CA ALA A 298 -15.17 9.40 20.92
C ALA A 298 -15.21 9.65 19.41
N GLY A 299 -14.99 8.60 18.60
CA GLY A 299 -15.00 8.68 17.14
C GLY A 299 -13.78 9.35 16.51
N GLN A 300 -12.72 9.63 17.28
CA GLN A 300 -11.46 10.13 16.74
C GLN A 300 -10.86 9.10 15.79
N THR A 301 -10.37 9.55 14.64
CA THR A 301 -9.75 8.68 13.63
C THR A 301 -8.39 9.24 13.28
N SER A 302 -7.36 8.38 13.31
CA SER A 302 -6.06 8.69 12.76
C SER A 302 -5.92 8.01 11.41
N VAL A 303 -5.44 8.75 10.41
CA VAL A 303 -5.31 8.26 9.02
C VAL A 303 -3.93 8.61 8.49
N ILE A 304 -3.28 7.64 7.85
CA ILE A 304 -2.04 7.81 7.10
C ILE A 304 -2.32 7.46 5.64
N SER A 305 -1.86 8.31 4.72
CA SER A 305 -2.00 8.13 3.27
C SER A 305 -0.63 8.20 2.63
N LEU A 306 -0.24 7.14 1.93
CA LEU A 306 1.12 6.94 1.41
C LEU A 306 1.09 6.68 -0.09
N ALA A 307 2.18 7.01 -0.76
CA ALA A 307 2.53 6.35 -2.02
C ALA A 307 3.31 5.08 -1.68
N GLY A 308 2.81 3.90 -2.06
CA GLY A 308 3.39 2.63 -1.62
C GLY A 308 2.94 2.20 -0.21
N LEU A 309 3.77 1.38 0.46
CA LEU A 309 3.52 0.80 1.78
C LEU A 309 4.28 1.56 2.88
N PRO A 310 3.86 1.44 4.15
CA PRO A 310 4.62 1.96 5.29
C PRO A 310 6.06 1.42 5.31
N ASP A 311 7.02 2.32 5.49
CA ASP A 311 8.40 2.00 5.86
C ASP A 311 8.55 1.93 7.39
N ALA A 312 9.76 1.68 7.87
CA ALA A 312 10.03 1.49 9.29
C ALA A 312 9.72 2.74 10.14
N ASP A 313 10.03 3.94 9.64
CA ASP A 313 9.72 5.20 10.32
C ASP A 313 8.21 5.42 10.41
N THR A 314 7.50 5.19 9.30
CA THR A 314 6.03 5.30 9.28
C THR A 314 5.38 4.27 10.19
N PHE A 315 5.88 3.03 10.20
CA PHE A 315 5.32 1.99 11.05
C PHE A 315 5.65 2.20 12.53
N ALA A 316 6.83 2.74 12.86
CA ALA A 316 7.12 3.20 14.22
C ALA A 316 6.10 4.27 14.67
N PHE A 317 5.88 5.29 13.84
CA PHE A 317 4.87 6.33 14.08
C PHE A 317 3.45 5.75 14.27
N MET A 318 3.07 4.72 13.48
CA MET A 318 1.82 3.98 13.65
C MET A 318 1.70 3.25 15.01
N LEU A 319 2.82 2.76 15.55
CA LEU A 319 2.83 2.05 16.84
C LEU A 319 2.88 3.00 18.04
N THR A 320 3.19 4.29 17.83
CA THR A 320 3.38 5.28 18.88
C THR A 320 2.42 6.46 18.73
N ASP A 321 2.80 7.45 17.94
CA ASP A 321 2.26 8.81 17.98
C ASP A 321 0.97 8.96 17.15
N ALA A 322 0.74 8.06 16.20
CA ALA A 322 -0.45 8.08 15.36
C ALA A 322 -1.67 7.47 16.05
N ILE A 323 -1.55 6.97 17.29
CA ILE A 323 -2.66 6.33 18.00
C ILE A 323 -3.55 7.42 18.61
N PRO A 324 -4.83 7.51 18.20
CA PRO A 324 -5.76 8.46 18.81
C PRO A 324 -5.97 8.11 20.29
N PRO A 325 -6.09 9.10 21.19
CA PRO A 325 -6.31 8.85 22.61
C PRO A 325 -7.56 7.99 22.85
N ALA A 326 -7.45 7.06 23.79
CA ALA A 326 -8.60 6.29 24.25
C ALA A 326 -9.61 7.20 24.97
N GLU A 327 -10.89 6.81 24.94
CA GLU A 327 -11.90 7.48 25.74
C GLU A 327 -11.50 7.42 27.22
N PRO A 328 -11.58 8.53 27.98
CA PRO A 328 -11.35 8.48 29.40
C PRO A 328 -12.41 7.54 30.00
N GLN A 329 -11.98 6.42 30.58
CA GLN A 329 -12.86 5.54 31.35
C GLN A 329 -13.51 6.41 32.44
N THR A 330 -14.78 6.73 32.27
CA THR A 330 -15.53 7.49 33.25
C THR A 330 -15.75 6.53 34.41
N GLY A 331 -14.92 6.66 35.46
CA GLY A 331 -15.00 5.81 36.64
C GLY A 331 -16.39 5.88 37.26
N ALA A 332 -16.98 4.72 37.49
CA ALA A 332 -18.12 4.50 38.37
C ALA A 332 -17.72 3.45 39.42
#